data_AF-A0A0P9HWV6-F1
#
_entry.id   AF-A0A0P9HWV6-F1
#
_cell.length_a   1.000
_cell.length_b   1.000
_cell.length_c   1.000
_cell.angle_alpha   90.00
_cell.angle_beta   90.00
_cell.angle_gamma   90.00
#
_symmetry.space_group_name_H-M   'P 1'
#
loop_
_entity.id
_entity.type
_entity.pdbx_description
1 polymer ?
#
loop_
_entity_poly.entity_id
_entity_poly.type
_entity_poly.pdbx_seq_one_letter_code
_entity_poly.pdbx_strand_id
1 'polypeptide(L)'
;MADTVDFQLEGIDSLVGKLESITQDMKRKGGRSALRKAAQLVANKMKEGAQRIDDPETGRSIADNVALRWNGKLFKSSGDLGFRVGVLQGAVLKKGGDKSANAATPHWRLIEFGTSKMRADPFARKALADNVAEATNTFITEYEKAIDRAIKKAAKAAGGGVMSYAPIFAVCAADAGVTALLGVSPTRLYPFDDAPEGVAKPYAVWQLITGSPENYLAGRPDADSFTLQVDVYAATGSDARAVTAAISNAIELQAYVVRWGGESKDAETKLYRSSFDVDWIVLR
;
A
#
# COMPACT_ATOMS: atom_id res chain seq x y z
N MET A 1 9.81 21.24 -35.20
CA MET A 1 8.39 20.93 -34.97
C MET A 1 8.38 19.89 -33.87
N ALA A 2 7.82 20.21 -32.70
CA ALA A 2 7.70 19.23 -31.62
C ALA A 2 6.40 18.46 -31.90
N ASP A 3 6.51 17.22 -32.37
CA ASP A 3 5.36 16.34 -32.50
C ASP A 3 4.79 16.13 -31.09
N THR A 4 3.57 16.62 -30.89
CA THR A 4 2.78 16.33 -29.71
C THR A 4 2.40 14.86 -29.79
N VAL A 5 3.17 14.01 -29.10
CA VAL A 5 2.82 12.60 -28.95
C VAL A 5 1.66 12.56 -27.96
N ASP A 6 0.45 12.32 -28.47
CA ASP A 6 -0.73 12.07 -27.64
C ASP A 6 -0.61 10.66 -27.05
N PHE A 7 -0.34 10.59 -25.75
CA PHE A 7 -0.27 9.34 -25.00
C PHE A 7 -1.62 9.06 -24.34
N GLN A 8 -2.34 8.03 -24.79
CA GLN A 8 -3.41 7.42 -23.99
C GLN A 8 -2.77 6.52 -22.93
N LEU A 9 -2.75 7.00 -21.69
CA LEU A 9 -2.25 6.25 -20.54
C LEU A 9 -3.44 5.61 -19.81
N GLU A 10 -3.75 4.38 -20.18
CA GLU A 10 -4.74 3.57 -19.46
C GLU A 10 -4.27 3.29 -18.02
N GLY A 11 -5.13 3.54 -17.03
CA GLY A 11 -4.86 3.27 -15.61
C GLY A 11 -4.50 4.49 -14.75
N ILE A 12 -4.26 5.66 -15.33
CA ILE A 12 -3.98 6.89 -14.56
C ILE A 12 -5.15 7.26 -13.65
N ASP A 13 -6.38 7.18 -14.13
CA ASP A 13 -7.55 7.61 -13.35
C ASP A 13 -7.73 6.79 -12.06
N SER A 14 -7.53 5.46 -12.16
CA SER A 14 -7.49 4.55 -11.01
C SER A 14 -6.37 4.93 -10.02
N LEU A 15 -5.18 5.23 -10.54
CA LEU A 15 -4.02 5.61 -9.75
C LEU A 15 -4.25 6.94 -9.02
N VAL A 16 -4.85 7.93 -9.69
CA VAL A 16 -5.19 9.24 -9.11
C VAL A 16 -6.17 9.09 -7.95
N GLY A 17 -7.27 8.33 -8.13
CA GLY A 17 -8.22 8.08 -7.04
C GLY A 17 -7.59 7.37 -5.84
N LYS A 18 -6.72 6.38 -6.07
CA LYS A 18 -5.97 5.71 -4.99
C LYS A 18 -4.97 6.65 -4.32
N LEU A 19 -4.37 7.58 -5.04
CA LEU A 19 -3.46 8.56 -4.45
C LEU A 19 -4.19 9.47 -3.47
N GLU A 20 -5.39 9.95 -3.77
CA GLU A 20 -6.13 10.85 -2.87
C GLU A 20 -6.37 10.24 -1.47
N SER A 21 -6.55 8.92 -1.39
CA SER A 21 -6.79 8.21 -0.12
C SER A 21 -5.55 7.94 0.75
N ILE A 22 -4.34 8.31 0.30
CA ILE A 22 -3.07 7.92 0.93
C ILE A 22 -2.29 9.13 1.45
N THR A 23 -1.62 8.98 2.59
CA THR A 23 -0.74 10.03 3.16
C THR A 23 0.42 10.39 2.25
N GLN A 24 0.85 11.65 2.28
CA GLN A 24 1.96 12.16 1.45
C GLN A 24 3.26 11.34 1.60
N ASP A 25 3.55 10.85 2.80
CA ASP A 25 4.74 10.05 3.08
C ASP A 25 4.74 8.68 2.38
N MET A 26 3.56 8.08 2.24
CA MET A 26 3.35 6.84 1.50
C MET A 26 3.43 7.08 -0.01
N LYS A 27 2.86 8.19 -0.50
CA LYS A 27 3.03 8.64 -1.91
C LYS A 27 4.51 8.76 -2.25
N ARG A 28 5.29 9.40 -1.36
CA ARG A 28 6.74 9.63 -1.53
C ARG A 28 7.55 8.32 -1.55
N LYS A 29 7.35 7.43 -0.58
CA LYS A 29 8.10 6.17 -0.48
C LYS A 29 7.76 5.21 -1.64
N GLY A 30 6.47 5.08 -1.96
CA GLY A 30 6.01 4.26 -3.08
C GLY A 30 6.51 4.81 -4.42
N GLY A 31 6.36 6.12 -4.64
CA GLY A 31 6.78 6.78 -5.87
C GLY A 31 8.28 6.70 -6.10
N ARG A 32 9.10 6.83 -5.04
CA ARG A 32 10.57 6.67 -5.18
C ARG A 32 10.96 5.25 -5.58
N SER A 33 10.30 4.24 -5.04
CA SER A 33 10.57 2.84 -5.39
C SER A 33 10.19 2.55 -6.84
N ALA A 34 9.00 2.99 -7.25
CA ALA A 34 8.53 2.86 -8.63
C ALA A 34 9.44 3.59 -9.62
N LEU A 35 9.82 4.83 -9.31
CA LEU A 35 10.73 5.62 -10.15
C LEU A 35 12.10 4.98 -10.27
N ARG A 36 12.60 4.32 -9.22
CA ARG A 36 13.84 3.55 -9.28
C ARG A 36 13.73 2.41 -10.28
N LYS A 37 12.61 1.69 -10.32
CA LYS A 37 12.39 0.57 -11.25
C LYS A 37 12.34 1.05 -12.70
N ALA A 38 11.59 2.12 -12.97
CA ALA A 38 11.55 2.73 -14.30
C ALA A 38 12.94 3.23 -14.74
N ALA A 39 13.67 3.92 -13.85
CA ALA A 39 15.02 4.38 -14.18
C ALA A 39 16.05 3.24 -14.32
N GLN A 40 15.85 2.11 -13.64
CA GLN A 40 16.67 0.91 -13.81
C GLN A 40 16.49 0.30 -15.20
N LEU A 41 15.27 0.32 -15.75
CA LEU A 41 15.00 -0.11 -17.12
C LEU A 41 15.82 0.73 -18.11
N VAL A 42 15.76 2.06 -17.98
CA VAL A 42 16.54 2.98 -18.82
C VAL A 42 18.06 2.73 -18.66
N ALA A 43 18.53 2.49 -17.43
CA ALA A 43 19.93 2.17 -17.18
C ALA A 43 20.35 0.84 -17.84
N ASN A 44 19.49 -0.18 -17.85
CA ASN A 44 19.73 -1.45 -18.53
C ASN A 44 19.81 -1.27 -20.05
N LYS A 45 18.87 -0.50 -20.64
CA LYS A 45 18.90 -0.16 -22.07
C LYS A 45 20.14 0.64 -22.45
N MET A 46 20.58 1.54 -21.58
CA MET A 46 21.85 2.27 -21.75
C MET A 46 23.05 1.30 -21.68
N LYS A 47 23.02 0.30 -20.79
CA LYS A 47 24.05 -0.73 -20.70
C LYS A 47 24.12 -1.59 -21.96
N GLU A 48 22.97 -2.05 -22.47
CA GLU A 48 22.87 -2.79 -23.74
C GLU A 48 23.38 -1.98 -24.94
N GLY A 49 23.13 -0.67 -24.95
CA GLY A 49 23.68 0.26 -25.94
C GLY A 49 25.19 0.38 -25.83
N ALA A 50 25.71 0.56 -24.61
CA ALA A 50 27.14 0.69 -24.35
C ALA A 50 27.94 -0.58 -24.70
N GLN A 51 27.39 -1.77 -24.41
CA GLN A 51 28.04 -3.06 -24.72
C GLN A 51 28.32 -3.25 -26.21
N ARG A 52 27.53 -2.64 -27.10
CA ARG A 52 27.76 -2.68 -28.55
C ARG A 52 28.94 -1.82 -29.01
N ILE A 53 29.36 -0.89 -28.15
CA ILE A 53 30.39 0.11 -28.44
C ILE A 53 31.69 -0.20 -27.69
N ASP A 54 31.59 -0.90 -26.56
CA ASP A 54 32.74 -1.31 -25.77
C ASP A 54 33.70 -2.20 -26.57
N ASP A 55 34.99 -1.90 -26.43
CA ASP A 55 36.07 -2.60 -27.11
C ASP A 55 36.49 -3.84 -26.30
N PRO A 56 36.31 -5.06 -26.82
CA PRO A 56 36.62 -6.30 -26.10
C PRO A 56 38.11 -6.47 -25.79
N GLU A 57 39.00 -5.76 -26.48
CA GLU A 57 40.45 -5.86 -26.28
C GLU A 57 40.95 -5.01 -25.09
N THR A 58 40.12 -4.08 -24.59
CA THR A 58 40.48 -3.23 -23.45
C THR A 58 39.70 -3.59 -22.19
N GLY A 59 40.34 -3.54 -21.02
CA GLY A 59 39.67 -3.84 -19.75
C GLY A 59 38.61 -2.80 -19.33
N ARG A 60 38.61 -1.61 -19.93
CA ARG A 60 37.65 -0.55 -19.63
C ARG A 60 36.32 -0.78 -20.35
N SER A 61 35.21 -0.61 -19.63
CA SER A 61 33.86 -0.87 -20.12
C SER A 61 32.93 0.28 -19.75
N ILE A 62 32.33 0.93 -20.74
CA ILE A 62 31.31 1.97 -20.56
C ILE A 62 30.11 1.33 -19.89
N ALA A 63 29.71 0.14 -20.34
CA ALA A 63 28.60 -0.62 -19.81
C ALA A 63 28.71 -0.87 -18.30
N ASP A 64 29.91 -1.18 -17.80
CA ASP A 64 30.13 -1.42 -16.37
C ASP A 64 30.18 -0.13 -15.54
N ASN A 65 30.46 1.00 -16.18
CA ASN A 65 30.39 2.31 -15.55
C ASN A 65 28.99 2.94 -15.59
N VAL A 66 28.00 2.34 -16.26
CA VAL A 66 26.61 2.82 -16.23
C VAL A 66 26.05 2.65 -14.81
N ALA A 67 25.53 3.74 -14.25
CA ALA A 67 24.99 3.74 -12.91
C ALA A 67 23.69 4.54 -12.78
N LEU A 68 22.85 4.05 -11.88
CA LEU A 68 21.63 4.69 -11.40
C LEU A 68 21.88 5.29 -10.02
N ARG A 69 21.69 6.61 -9.86
CA ARG A 69 21.89 7.30 -8.58
C ARG A 69 20.70 8.18 -8.20
N TRP A 70 20.31 8.14 -6.93
CA TRP A 70 19.29 9.05 -6.39
C TRP A 70 19.72 10.52 -6.53
N ASN A 71 18.78 11.38 -6.93
CA ASN A 71 18.98 12.83 -7.02
C ASN A 71 18.49 13.53 -5.75
N GLY A 72 19.28 13.43 -4.67
CA GLY A 72 18.94 14.09 -3.41
C GLY A 72 18.94 15.62 -3.48
N LYS A 73 19.66 16.23 -4.43
CA LYS A 73 19.67 17.69 -4.61
C LYS A 73 18.34 18.19 -5.20
N LEU A 74 17.82 17.51 -6.22
CA LEU A 74 16.49 17.80 -6.77
C LEU A 74 15.43 17.71 -5.66
N PHE A 75 15.42 16.59 -4.94
CA PHE A 75 14.47 16.37 -3.86
C PHE A 75 14.54 17.45 -2.76
N LYS A 76 15.74 17.86 -2.35
CA LYS A 76 15.91 18.93 -1.33
C LYS A 76 15.48 20.32 -1.81
N SER A 77 15.45 20.58 -3.11
CA SER A 77 15.16 21.91 -3.67
C SER A 77 13.71 22.07 -4.09
N SER A 78 13.06 21.02 -4.60
CA SER A 78 11.71 21.05 -5.17
C SER A 78 10.73 20.11 -4.47
N GLY A 79 11.22 19.12 -3.72
CA GLY A 79 10.40 17.99 -3.27
C GLY A 79 10.24 16.88 -4.32
N ASP A 80 10.69 17.12 -5.56
CA ASP A 80 10.49 16.18 -6.67
C ASP A 80 11.37 14.94 -6.56
N LEU A 81 10.81 13.81 -6.96
CA LEU A 81 11.51 12.54 -7.05
C LEU A 81 12.33 12.49 -8.34
N GLY A 82 13.60 12.11 -8.24
CA GLY A 82 14.44 11.97 -9.42
C GLY A 82 15.60 11.00 -9.24
N PHE A 83 15.90 10.26 -10.29
CA PHE A 83 17.14 9.48 -10.41
C PHE A 83 17.98 10.01 -11.56
N ARG A 84 19.29 9.88 -11.43
CA ARG A 84 20.27 10.16 -12.47
C ARG A 84 20.74 8.83 -13.03
N VAL A 85 20.59 8.66 -14.33
CA VAL A 85 21.19 7.58 -15.10
C VAL A 85 22.37 8.18 -15.87
N GLY A 86 23.54 7.59 -15.77
CA GLY A 86 24.72 8.09 -16.47
C GLY A 86 25.94 7.22 -16.24
N VAL A 87 27.09 7.66 -16.77
CA VAL A 87 28.36 6.95 -16.65
C VAL A 87 29.16 7.51 -15.47
N LEU A 88 29.66 6.64 -14.60
CA LEU A 88 30.52 6.98 -13.45
C LEU A 88 31.89 7.49 -13.89
N GLN A 89 32.66 8.02 -12.94
CA GLN A 89 34.01 8.57 -13.13
C GLN A 89 34.09 9.83 -14.03
N GLY A 90 32.95 10.31 -14.51
CA GLY A 90 32.83 11.56 -15.26
C GLY A 90 33.27 11.43 -16.72
N ALA A 91 33.42 12.59 -17.37
CA ALA A 91 33.67 12.69 -18.80
C ALA A 91 34.98 13.45 -19.12
N VAL A 92 35.85 13.67 -18.13
CA VAL A 92 37.07 14.46 -18.31
C VAL A 92 38.16 13.58 -18.93
N LEU A 93 38.59 13.92 -20.14
CA LEU A 93 39.69 13.24 -20.82
C LEU A 93 41.03 13.63 -20.18
N LYS A 94 41.61 12.71 -19.40
CA LYS A 94 42.96 12.88 -18.83
C LYS A 94 44.00 12.22 -19.74
N LYS A 95 45.16 12.86 -19.91
CA LYS A 95 46.30 12.26 -20.63
C LYS A 95 46.87 11.10 -19.79
N GLY A 96 47.12 9.95 -20.42
CA GLY A 96 47.65 8.75 -19.72
C GLY A 96 46.63 8.03 -18.83
N GLY A 97 45.35 8.08 -19.18
CA GLY A 97 44.29 7.40 -18.40
C GLY A 97 44.47 5.88 -18.31
N ASP A 98 44.03 5.32 -17.19
CA ASP A 98 44.04 3.88 -16.93
C ASP A 98 43.10 3.14 -17.91
N LYS A 99 43.54 1.96 -18.35
CA LYS A 99 42.82 1.05 -19.25
C LYS A 99 42.43 -0.27 -18.57
N SER A 100 42.72 -0.41 -17.28
CA SER A 100 42.37 -1.58 -16.48
C SER A 100 40.86 -1.77 -16.33
N ALA A 101 40.46 -2.92 -15.80
CA ALA A 101 39.08 -3.21 -15.47
C ALA A 101 38.51 -2.16 -14.50
N ASN A 102 37.28 -1.69 -14.75
CA ASN A 102 36.59 -0.64 -13.99
C ASN A 102 37.26 0.75 -14.02
N ALA A 103 38.25 0.97 -14.90
CA ALA A 103 38.82 2.28 -15.10
C ALA A 103 37.78 3.28 -15.67
N ALA A 104 38.06 4.57 -15.49
CA ALA A 104 37.20 5.64 -16.00
C ALA A 104 37.08 5.57 -17.53
N THR A 105 35.87 5.75 -18.07
CA THR A 105 35.60 5.70 -19.51
C THR A 105 35.24 7.06 -20.12
N PRO A 106 36.01 8.15 -19.91
CA PRO A 106 35.59 9.51 -20.30
C PRO A 106 35.35 9.71 -21.81
N HIS A 107 35.80 8.77 -22.64
CA HIS A 107 35.56 8.75 -24.08
C HIS A 107 34.09 8.48 -24.45
N TRP A 108 33.25 7.98 -23.53
CA TRP A 108 31.80 7.80 -23.75
C TRP A 108 31.11 9.06 -24.29
N ARG A 109 31.58 10.26 -23.88
CA ARG A 109 31.01 11.54 -24.33
C ARG A 109 31.25 11.80 -25.82
N LEU A 110 32.37 11.33 -26.34
CA LEU A 110 32.76 11.55 -27.74
C LEU A 110 31.83 10.74 -28.64
N ILE A 111 31.46 9.55 -28.19
CA ILE A 111 30.47 8.68 -28.82
C ILE A 111 29.07 9.33 -28.73
N GLU A 112 28.64 9.72 -27.53
CA GLU A 112 27.28 10.24 -27.30
C GLU A 112 26.98 11.55 -28.04
N PHE A 113 27.97 12.46 -28.11
CA PHE A 113 27.80 13.80 -28.68
C PHE A 113 28.47 14.00 -30.04
N GLY A 114 29.37 13.11 -30.44
CA GLY A 114 30.21 13.28 -31.62
C GLY A 114 31.33 14.31 -31.43
N THR A 115 32.12 14.49 -32.48
CA THR A 115 33.19 15.49 -32.59
C THR A 115 33.23 16.04 -34.02
N SER A 116 34.10 17.01 -34.30
CA SER A 116 34.31 17.48 -35.68
C SER A 116 34.81 16.39 -36.64
N LYS A 117 35.33 15.27 -36.11
CA LYS A 117 35.90 14.16 -36.89
C LYS A 117 35.09 12.86 -36.82
N MET A 118 34.03 12.82 -36.02
CA MET A 118 33.26 11.60 -35.75
C MET A 118 31.80 11.96 -35.50
N ARG A 119 30.88 11.32 -36.22
CA ARG A 119 29.43 11.49 -35.99
C ARG A 119 29.04 10.95 -34.61
N ALA A 120 28.05 11.57 -33.98
CA ALA A 120 27.46 11.07 -32.75
C ALA A 120 26.76 9.73 -32.97
N ASP A 121 27.02 8.76 -32.10
CA ASP A 121 26.23 7.54 -31.97
C ASP A 121 25.68 7.46 -30.53
N PRO A 122 24.53 8.12 -30.28
CA PRO A 122 24.01 8.24 -28.93
C PRO A 122 23.45 6.90 -28.46
N PHE A 123 23.92 6.44 -27.30
CA PHE A 123 23.41 5.25 -26.63
C PHE A 123 22.60 5.62 -25.39
N ALA A 124 22.97 6.71 -24.69
CA ALA A 124 22.27 7.17 -23.50
C ALA A 124 20.95 7.87 -23.86
N ARG A 125 20.95 8.75 -24.86
CA ARG A 125 19.73 9.42 -25.34
C ARG A 125 18.71 8.42 -25.90
N LYS A 126 19.17 7.46 -26.70
CA LYS A 126 18.34 6.40 -27.29
C LYS A 126 17.72 5.50 -26.21
N ALA A 127 18.49 5.16 -25.16
CA ALA A 127 17.99 4.36 -24.06
C ALA A 127 16.71 4.90 -23.42
N LEU A 128 16.55 6.23 -23.31
CA LEU A 128 15.31 6.83 -22.83
C LEU A 128 14.31 7.06 -23.98
N ALA A 129 14.75 7.68 -25.08
CA ALA A 129 13.85 8.09 -26.16
C ALA A 129 13.09 6.91 -26.80
N ASP A 130 13.74 5.76 -26.94
CA ASP A 130 13.14 4.58 -27.58
C ASP A 130 12.30 3.76 -26.59
N ASN A 131 12.40 4.03 -25.28
CA ASN A 131 11.76 3.24 -24.23
C ASN A 131 10.89 4.10 -23.28
N VAL A 132 10.41 5.26 -23.74
CA VAL A 132 9.57 6.16 -22.92
C VAL A 132 8.33 5.43 -22.43
N ALA A 133 7.60 4.78 -23.33
CA ALA A 133 6.37 4.05 -23.00
C ALA A 133 6.61 2.89 -22.01
N GLU A 134 7.68 2.12 -22.21
CA GLU A 134 8.02 1.01 -21.32
C GLU A 134 8.41 1.52 -19.92
N ALA A 135 9.17 2.61 -19.85
CA ALA A 135 9.57 3.24 -18.59
C ALA A 135 8.36 3.84 -17.85
N THR A 136 7.43 4.51 -18.56
CA THR A 136 6.20 5.06 -17.95
C THR A 136 5.29 3.94 -17.44
N ASN A 137 5.10 2.88 -18.22
CA ASN A 137 4.25 1.75 -17.81
C ASN A 137 4.85 0.99 -16.62
N THR A 138 6.18 0.84 -16.60
CA THR A 138 6.90 0.27 -15.45
C THR A 138 6.70 1.13 -14.20
N PHE A 139 6.76 2.46 -14.34
CA PHE A 139 6.49 3.37 -13.22
C PHE A 139 5.06 3.22 -12.70
N ILE A 140 4.05 3.29 -13.58
CA ILE A 140 2.63 3.19 -13.22
C ILE A 140 2.40 1.86 -12.48
N THR A 141 2.80 0.75 -13.09
CA THR A 141 2.59 -0.61 -12.54
C THR A 141 3.25 -0.77 -11.17
N GLU A 142 4.51 -0.36 -11.01
CA GLU A 142 5.22 -0.50 -9.74
C GLU A 142 4.69 0.48 -8.69
N TYR A 143 4.16 1.63 -9.11
CA TYR A 143 3.59 2.59 -8.20
C TYR A 143 2.23 2.12 -7.68
N GLU A 144 1.36 1.58 -8.53
CA GLU A 144 0.11 0.94 -8.13
C GLU A 144 0.37 -0.19 -7.13
N LYS A 145 1.32 -1.09 -7.40
CA LYS A 145 1.71 -2.15 -6.46
C LYS A 145 2.19 -1.58 -5.12
N ALA A 146 2.94 -0.49 -5.14
CA ALA A 146 3.43 0.14 -3.91
C ALA A 146 2.30 0.79 -3.11
N ILE A 147 1.35 1.43 -3.79
CA ILE A 147 0.12 2.00 -3.22
C ILE A 147 -0.74 0.88 -2.62
N ASP A 148 -1.01 -0.20 -3.34
CA ASP A 148 -1.81 -1.32 -2.84
C ASP A 148 -1.18 -1.98 -1.61
N ARG A 149 0.15 -2.16 -1.61
CA ARG A 149 0.89 -2.63 -0.42
C ARG A 149 0.81 -1.64 0.73
N ALA A 150 0.85 -0.35 0.45
CA ALA A 150 0.73 0.69 1.47
C ALA A 150 -0.68 0.71 2.08
N ILE A 151 -1.74 0.56 1.27
CA ILE A 151 -3.13 0.41 1.74
C ILE A 151 -3.25 -0.86 2.58
N LYS A 152 -2.78 -2.01 2.10
CA LYS A 152 -2.79 -3.27 2.87
C LYS A 152 -2.01 -3.15 4.18
N LYS A 153 -0.87 -2.47 4.16
CA LYS A 153 -0.07 -2.23 5.36
C LYS A 153 -0.75 -1.25 6.31
N ALA A 154 -1.42 -0.22 5.81
CA ALA A 154 -2.20 0.72 6.61
C ALA A 154 -3.40 0.01 7.24
N ALA A 155 -4.13 -0.82 6.49
CA ALA A 155 -5.18 -1.68 7.02
C ALA A 155 -4.65 -2.67 8.07
N LYS A 156 -3.49 -3.30 7.81
CA LYS A 156 -2.83 -4.19 8.79
C LYS A 156 -2.31 -3.45 10.01
N ALA A 157 -1.77 -2.23 9.87
CA ALA A 157 -1.26 -1.43 10.97
C ALA A 157 -2.40 -0.84 11.81
N ALA A 158 -3.51 -0.47 11.18
CA ALA A 158 -4.77 -0.19 11.87
C ALA A 158 -5.26 -1.42 12.65
N GLY A 159 -4.90 -2.63 12.22
CA GLY A 159 -5.11 -3.87 12.98
C GLY A 159 -3.92 -4.40 13.78
N GLY A 160 -2.83 -3.64 14.00
CA GLY A 160 -1.55 -4.20 14.47
C GLY A 160 -0.69 -3.32 15.36
N GLY A 161 -1.25 -2.34 16.05
CA GLY A 161 -0.45 -1.51 16.96
C GLY A 161 -1.22 -0.38 17.62
N VAL A 162 -2.35 -0.67 18.24
CA VAL A 162 -3.09 0.18 19.20
C VAL A 162 -3.96 -0.80 19.99
N MET A 163 -4.25 -0.53 21.27
CA MET A 163 -5.32 -1.17 22.07
C MET A 163 -6.12 -2.21 21.29
N SER A 164 -5.86 -3.49 21.52
CA SER A 164 -6.40 -4.56 20.69
C SER A 164 -7.89 -4.76 20.99
N TYR A 165 -8.77 -3.88 20.55
CA TYR A 165 -10.22 -4.04 20.77
C TYR A 165 -10.71 -5.37 20.19
N ALA A 166 -11.70 -5.97 20.84
CA ALA A 166 -12.35 -7.17 20.34
C ALA A 166 -12.86 -6.95 18.89
N PRO A 167 -12.41 -7.76 17.91
CA PRO A 167 -12.63 -7.52 16.48
C PRO A 167 -14.04 -7.92 15.99
N ILE A 168 -15.07 -7.71 16.81
CA ILE A 168 -16.45 -8.16 16.53
C ILE A 168 -16.98 -7.65 15.19
N PHE A 169 -16.73 -6.38 14.86
CA PHE A 169 -17.18 -5.80 13.58
C PHE A 169 -16.53 -6.49 12.38
N ALA A 170 -15.23 -6.74 12.43
CA ALA A 170 -14.50 -7.36 11.35
C ALA A 170 -14.96 -8.81 11.11
N VAL A 171 -15.21 -9.56 12.19
CA VAL A 171 -15.73 -10.93 12.13
C VAL A 171 -17.15 -10.96 11.56
N CYS A 172 -18.03 -10.10 12.08
CA CYS A 172 -19.42 -10.03 11.63
C CYS A 172 -19.57 -9.53 10.18
N ALA A 173 -18.75 -8.57 9.76
CA ALA A 173 -18.77 -8.05 8.38
C ALA A 173 -18.21 -9.03 7.35
N ALA A 174 -17.41 -10.02 7.79
CA ALA A 174 -16.91 -11.09 6.93
C ALA A 174 -17.87 -12.29 6.83
N ASP A 175 -18.83 -12.42 7.75
CA ASP A 175 -19.79 -13.52 7.75
C ASP A 175 -20.99 -13.26 6.84
N ALA A 176 -21.28 -14.22 5.96
CA ALA A 176 -22.37 -14.12 4.99
C ALA A 176 -23.76 -14.16 5.67
N GLY A 177 -23.89 -14.90 6.78
CA GLY A 177 -25.15 -14.99 7.53
C GLY A 177 -25.49 -13.68 8.24
N VAL A 178 -24.50 -13.04 8.85
CA VAL A 178 -24.67 -11.74 9.50
C VAL A 178 -24.92 -10.64 8.47
N THR A 179 -24.14 -10.58 7.39
CA THR A 179 -24.31 -9.55 6.36
C THR A 179 -25.61 -9.70 5.56
N ALA A 180 -26.17 -10.90 5.44
CA ALA A 180 -27.51 -11.10 4.87
C ALA A 180 -28.61 -10.39 5.68
N LEU A 181 -28.44 -10.30 7.01
CA LEU A 181 -29.43 -9.67 7.90
C LEU A 181 -29.12 -8.18 8.17
N LEU A 182 -27.83 -7.83 8.32
CA LEU A 182 -27.38 -6.47 8.68
C LEU A 182 -26.88 -5.64 7.49
N GLY A 183 -26.78 -6.21 6.29
CA GLY A 183 -26.29 -5.54 5.09
C GLY A 183 -24.77 -5.54 4.93
N VAL A 184 -24.31 -5.14 3.74
CA VAL A 184 -22.90 -5.15 3.33
C VAL A 184 -22.34 -3.72 3.16
N SER A 185 -23.18 -2.71 2.97
CA SER A 185 -22.76 -1.33 2.71
C SER A 185 -23.83 -0.31 3.15
N PRO A 186 -23.86 0.08 4.44
CA PRO A 186 -23.03 -0.41 5.54
C PRO A 186 -23.58 -1.69 6.17
N THR A 187 -22.71 -2.47 6.81
CA THR A 187 -23.12 -3.48 7.80
C THR A 187 -23.59 -2.75 9.05
N ARG A 188 -24.88 -2.93 9.39
CA ARG A 188 -25.58 -2.22 10.47
C ARG A 188 -25.25 -2.79 11.85
N LEU A 189 -23.97 -2.75 12.19
CA LEU A 189 -23.40 -3.15 13.48
C LEU A 189 -22.53 -1.99 13.99
N TYR A 190 -23.00 -1.30 15.03
CA TYR A 190 -22.41 -0.03 15.46
C TYR A 190 -21.72 -0.12 16.83
N PRO A 191 -20.59 0.56 17.05
CA PRO A 191 -19.88 0.59 18.33
C PRO A 191 -20.52 1.57 19.33
N PHE A 192 -20.06 1.53 20.58
CA PHE A 192 -20.42 2.46 21.67
C PHE A 192 -21.90 2.45 22.09
N ASP A 193 -22.61 1.33 21.91
CA ASP A 193 -24.06 1.24 22.18
C ASP A 193 -24.89 2.29 21.42
N ASP A 194 -24.35 2.82 20.32
CA ASP A 194 -24.91 3.97 19.62
C ASP A 194 -25.05 3.69 18.12
N ALA A 195 -26.25 3.86 17.60
CA ALA A 195 -26.55 3.74 16.18
C ALA A 195 -27.03 5.10 15.66
N PRO A 196 -26.61 5.52 14.43
CA PRO A 196 -27.10 6.74 13.82
C PRO A 196 -28.63 6.82 13.75
N GLU A 197 -29.18 8.03 13.75
CA GLU A 197 -30.62 8.22 13.61
C GLU A 197 -31.11 7.73 12.23
N GLY A 198 -32.29 7.08 12.20
CA GLY A 198 -32.90 6.61 10.96
C GLY A 198 -32.30 5.33 10.36
N VAL A 199 -31.50 4.58 11.12
CA VAL A 199 -30.93 3.30 10.67
C VAL A 199 -32.00 2.27 10.29
N ALA A 200 -31.78 1.58 9.17
CA ALA A 200 -32.66 0.51 8.72
C ALA A 200 -32.64 -0.69 9.69
N LYS A 201 -33.79 -1.32 9.89
CA LYS A 201 -33.95 -2.46 10.80
C LYS A 201 -33.82 -3.78 10.00
N PRO A 202 -33.25 -4.85 10.57
CA PRO A 202 -32.62 -4.92 11.89
C PRO A 202 -31.23 -4.29 11.91
N TYR A 203 -30.81 -3.83 13.09
CA TYR A 203 -29.46 -3.35 13.37
C TYR A 203 -28.99 -3.87 14.74
N ALA A 204 -27.68 -3.84 14.95
CA ALA A 204 -27.07 -4.20 16.22
C ALA A 204 -26.12 -3.10 16.69
N VAL A 205 -26.00 -2.95 18.00
CA VAL A 205 -25.00 -2.10 18.65
C VAL A 205 -24.18 -2.95 19.62
N TRP A 206 -22.96 -2.54 19.89
CA TRP A 206 -22.11 -3.21 20.86
C TRP A 206 -21.28 -2.21 21.66
N GLN A 207 -20.94 -2.57 22.88
CA GLN A 207 -20.11 -1.77 23.77
C GLN A 207 -19.10 -2.63 24.53
N LEU A 208 -17.97 -2.04 24.86
CA LEU A 208 -16.98 -2.65 25.74
C LEU A 208 -17.45 -2.47 27.20
N ILE A 209 -17.72 -3.58 27.88
CA ILE A 209 -18.10 -3.57 29.30
C ILE A 209 -16.86 -3.55 30.17
N THR A 210 -15.90 -4.41 29.88
CA THR A 210 -14.62 -4.47 30.58
C THR A 210 -13.55 -5.07 29.69
N GLY A 211 -12.29 -4.84 30.02
CA GLY A 211 -11.16 -5.51 29.41
C GLY A 211 -9.92 -5.46 30.30
N SER A 212 -9.11 -6.51 30.23
CA SER A 212 -7.91 -6.63 31.05
C SER A 212 -6.79 -7.35 30.30
N PRO A 213 -5.52 -6.92 30.44
CA PRO A 213 -4.40 -7.70 29.97
C PRO A 213 -4.23 -8.97 30.80
N GLU A 214 -3.75 -10.04 30.16
CA GLU A 214 -3.34 -11.25 30.87
C GLU A 214 -2.10 -10.97 31.73
N ASN A 215 -2.16 -11.29 33.03
CA ASN A 215 -1.09 -10.96 33.96
C ASN A 215 0.00 -12.04 34.00
N TYR A 216 1.22 -11.68 33.60
CA TYR A 216 2.39 -12.55 33.67
C TYR A 216 3.35 -12.15 34.79
N LEU A 217 3.94 -13.14 35.48
CA LEU A 217 4.97 -12.90 36.51
C LEU A 217 6.25 -12.30 35.92
N ALA A 218 6.55 -12.55 34.64
CA ALA A 218 7.68 -12.00 33.92
C ALA A 218 7.30 -11.73 32.46
N GLY A 219 7.84 -10.65 31.89
CA GLY A 219 7.58 -10.24 30.52
C GLY A 219 6.38 -9.31 30.36
N ARG A 220 6.05 -9.00 29.10
CA ARG A 220 4.86 -8.22 28.76
C ARG A 220 3.70 -9.18 28.45
N PRO A 221 2.46 -8.84 28.82
CA PRO A 221 1.27 -9.57 28.37
C PRO A 221 1.24 -9.66 26.85
N ASP A 222 1.02 -10.86 26.33
CA ASP A 222 0.83 -11.16 24.91
C ASP A 222 -0.64 -11.40 24.53
N ALA A 223 -1.56 -11.29 25.50
CA ALA A 223 -3.00 -11.41 25.30
C ALA A 223 -3.77 -10.38 26.14
N ASP A 224 -4.92 -9.95 25.62
CA ASP A 224 -5.91 -9.12 26.30
C ASP A 224 -7.27 -9.82 26.27
N SER A 225 -7.99 -9.81 27.39
CA SER A 225 -9.38 -10.23 27.48
C SER A 225 -10.33 -9.04 27.41
N PHE A 226 -11.46 -9.21 26.73
CA PHE A 226 -12.52 -8.18 26.60
C PHE A 226 -13.90 -8.80 26.74
N THR A 227 -14.75 -8.19 27.55
CA THR A 227 -16.18 -8.48 27.60
C THR A 227 -16.93 -7.41 26.82
N LEU A 228 -17.66 -7.83 25.80
CA LEU A 228 -18.56 -7.00 25.03
C LEU A 228 -20.00 -7.30 25.40
N GLN A 229 -20.84 -6.27 25.46
CA GLN A 229 -22.29 -6.43 25.41
C GLN A 229 -22.77 -6.09 24.00
N VAL A 230 -23.61 -6.95 23.44
CA VAL A 230 -24.21 -6.80 22.11
C VAL A 230 -25.72 -6.69 22.27
N ASP A 231 -26.31 -5.65 21.68
CA ASP A 231 -27.73 -5.39 21.70
C ASP A 231 -28.27 -5.30 20.27
N VAL A 232 -29.23 -6.15 19.96
CA VAL A 232 -29.83 -6.28 18.64
C VAL A 232 -31.23 -5.69 18.66
N TYR A 233 -31.52 -4.78 17.73
CA TYR A 233 -32.80 -4.11 17.60
C TYR A 233 -33.49 -4.45 16.26
N ALA A 234 -34.74 -4.89 16.34
CA ALA A 234 -35.53 -5.23 15.16
C ALA A 234 -37.02 -4.90 15.29
N ALA A 235 -37.73 -4.89 14.16
CA ALA A 235 -39.17 -4.65 14.13
C ALA A 235 -39.97 -5.82 14.75
N THR A 236 -39.40 -7.03 14.75
CA THR A 236 -40.01 -8.23 15.33
C THR A 236 -39.02 -8.93 16.26
N GLY A 237 -39.53 -9.66 17.26
CA GLY A 237 -38.68 -10.46 18.15
C GLY A 237 -37.99 -11.62 17.44
N SER A 238 -38.60 -12.18 16.38
CA SER A 238 -37.98 -13.22 15.57
C SER A 238 -36.75 -12.71 14.82
N ASP A 239 -36.83 -11.51 14.25
CA ASP A 239 -35.71 -10.92 13.52
C ASP A 239 -34.57 -10.55 14.46
N ALA A 240 -34.88 -10.04 15.66
CA ALA A 240 -33.89 -9.77 16.68
C ALA A 240 -33.14 -11.05 17.08
N ARG A 241 -33.85 -12.14 17.35
CA ARG A 241 -33.25 -13.44 17.68
C ARG A 241 -32.46 -14.04 16.53
N ALA A 242 -32.92 -13.89 15.29
CA ALA A 242 -32.22 -14.38 14.11
C ALA A 242 -30.86 -13.69 13.94
N VAL A 243 -30.81 -12.37 14.13
CA VAL A 243 -29.55 -11.62 14.11
C VAL A 243 -28.66 -11.99 15.30
N THR A 244 -29.22 -12.12 16.51
CA THR A 244 -28.47 -12.61 17.68
C THR A 244 -27.82 -13.97 17.41
N ALA A 245 -28.57 -14.93 16.85
CA ALA A 245 -28.05 -16.25 16.50
C ALA A 245 -26.98 -16.21 15.41
N ALA A 246 -27.14 -15.34 14.40
CA ALA A 246 -26.15 -15.15 13.35
C ALA A 246 -24.85 -14.58 13.90
N ILE A 247 -24.92 -13.54 14.75
CA ILE A 247 -23.74 -12.95 15.39
C ILE A 247 -23.07 -13.97 16.31
N SER A 248 -23.82 -14.70 17.15
CA SER A 248 -23.24 -15.69 18.05
C SER A 248 -22.51 -16.82 17.32
N ASN A 249 -23.05 -17.27 16.17
CA ASN A 249 -22.41 -18.28 15.33
C ASN A 249 -21.13 -17.74 14.67
N ALA A 250 -21.19 -16.52 14.11
CA ALA A 250 -20.05 -15.90 13.43
C ALA A 250 -18.82 -15.71 14.33
N ILE A 251 -19.03 -15.47 15.64
CA ILE A 251 -17.95 -15.22 16.59
C ILE A 251 -17.44 -16.47 17.31
N GLU A 252 -18.14 -17.61 17.24
CA GLU A 252 -17.92 -18.80 18.08
C GLU A 252 -16.50 -19.39 17.98
N LEU A 253 -15.80 -19.18 16.87
CA LEU A 253 -14.42 -19.65 16.67
C LEU A 253 -13.35 -18.71 17.25
N GLN A 254 -13.73 -17.51 17.71
CA GLN A 254 -12.80 -16.48 18.19
C GLN A 254 -13.19 -15.91 19.56
N ALA A 255 -14.43 -16.16 19.99
CA ALA A 255 -15.02 -15.64 21.20
C ALA A 255 -16.12 -16.59 21.69
N TYR A 256 -16.58 -16.41 22.92
CA TYR A 256 -17.67 -17.22 23.47
C TYR A 256 -18.73 -16.36 24.15
N VAL A 257 -19.98 -16.79 24.07
CA VAL A 257 -21.09 -16.14 24.77
C VAL A 257 -21.02 -16.50 26.25
N VAL A 258 -21.00 -15.49 27.10
CA VAL A 258 -20.88 -15.64 28.56
C VAL A 258 -22.24 -15.49 29.24
N ARG A 259 -23.12 -14.68 28.64
CA ARG A 259 -24.46 -14.42 29.17
C ARG A 259 -25.44 -14.20 28.03
N TRP A 260 -26.55 -14.92 28.06
CA TRP A 260 -27.75 -14.54 27.32
C TRP A 260 -28.50 -13.49 28.12
N GLY A 261 -28.60 -12.27 27.58
CA GLY A 261 -29.25 -11.16 28.24
C GLY A 261 -30.77 -11.17 28.09
N GLY A 262 -31.40 -10.19 28.73
CA GLY A 262 -32.85 -10.03 28.69
C GLY A 262 -33.34 -9.60 27.32
N GLU A 263 -34.53 -10.04 26.95
CA GLU A 263 -35.27 -9.50 25.82
C GLU A 263 -36.27 -8.46 26.32
N SER A 264 -36.37 -7.35 25.60
CA SER A 264 -37.32 -6.29 25.94
C SER A 264 -37.91 -5.67 24.69
N LYS A 265 -38.99 -4.91 24.87
CA LYS A 265 -39.53 -4.04 23.82
C LYS A 265 -39.41 -2.61 24.29
N ASP A 266 -38.67 -1.81 23.54
CA ASP A 266 -38.48 -0.41 23.85
C ASP A 266 -39.81 0.35 23.76
N ALA A 267 -40.09 1.19 24.75
CA ALA A 267 -41.39 1.84 24.90
C ALA A 267 -41.60 2.96 23.87
N GLU A 268 -40.53 3.60 23.40
CA GLU A 268 -40.57 4.76 22.51
C GLU A 268 -40.46 4.32 21.04
N THR A 269 -39.38 3.62 20.71
CA THR A 269 -39.06 3.16 19.35
C THR A 269 -39.88 1.95 18.91
N LYS A 270 -40.55 1.28 19.87
CA LYS A 270 -41.32 0.03 19.69
C LYS A 270 -40.49 -1.14 19.15
N LEU A 271 -39.16 -1.04 19.23
CA LEU A 271 -38.24 -2.08 18.76
C LEU A 271 -38.12 -3.21 19.77
N TYR A 272 -38.00 -4.43 19.24
CA TYR A 272 -37.62 -5.59 20.04
C TYR A 272 -36.11 -5.61 20.18
N ARG A 273 -35.65 -5.67 21.44
CA ARG A 273 -34.24 -5.78 21.81
C ARG A 273 -33.94 -7.21 22.25
N SER A 274 -32.87 -7.79 21.72
CA SER A 274 -32.23 -9.01 22.22
C SER A 274 -30.80 -8.66 22.65
N SER A 275 -30.43 -9.02 23.87
CA SER A 275 -29.14 -8.67 24.49
C SER A 275 -28.33 -9.91 24.81
N PHE A 276 -27.02 -9.86 24.67
CA PHE A 276 -26.10 -10.91 25.14
C PHE A 276 -24.68 -10.38 25.32
N ASP A 277 -23.89 -11.06 26.15
CA ASP A 277 -22.50 -10.69 26.43
C ASP A 277 -21.54 -11.76 25.90
N VAL A 278 -20.40 -11.30 25.40
CA VAL A 278 -19.39 -12.11 24.73
C VAL A 278 -18.02 -11.78 25.29
N ASP A 279 -17.23 -12.81 25.61
CA ASP A 279 -15.83 -12.68 25.99
C ASP A 279 -14.90 -13.06 24.85
N TRP A 280 -13.89 -12.21 24.65
CA TRP A 280 -12.83 -12.35 23.67
C TRP A 280 -11.49 -12.48 24.38
N ILE A 281 -10.59 -13.29 23.82
CA ILE A 281 -9.17 -13.29 24.15
C ILE A 281 -8.41 -12.97 22.87
N VAL A 282 -7.75 -11.81 22.83
CA VAL A 282 -7.07 -11.32 21.63
C VAL A 282 -5.57 -11.27 21.88
N LEU A 283 -4.81 -11.91 20.99
CA LEU A 283 -3.35 -11.92 21.03
C LEU A 283 -2.79 -10.59 20.50
N ARG A 284 -1.74 -10.07 21.15
CA ARG A 284 -1.05 -8.81 20.83
C ARG A 284 0.08 -8.95 19.80
#